data_AF-A0A0Q7K8L2-F1
#
_entry.id   AF-A0A0Q7K8L2-F1
#
_cell.length_a   1.000
_cell.length_b   1.000
_cell.length_c   1.000
_cell.angle_alpha   90.00
_cell.angle_beta   90.00
_cell.angle_gamma   90.00
#
_symmetry.space_group_name_H-M   'P 1'
#
loop_
_entity.id
_entity.type
_entity.pdbx_description
1 polymer ?
#
loop_
_entity_poly.entity_id
_entity_poly.type
_entity_poly.pdbx_seq_one_letter_code
_entity_poly.pdbx_strand_id
1 'polypeptide(L)'
;MAVAVAAGTLVPDLAPVVDVKVDTSDGIGRGQTVCDLRGMYMGFPAQDGAHCRVVLKADPHFADQVVARIVAAGDARIDVSMPAESAEAGR
;
A
#
# COMPACT_ATOMS: atom_id res chain seq x y z
N MET A 1 -3.85 3.05 -2.57
CA MET A 1 -4.64 2.48 -1.44
C MET A 1 -4.63 3.38 -0.21
N ALA A 2 -3.49 3.64 0.46
CA ALA A 2 -3.45 4.45 1.69
C ALA A 2 -4.16 5.82 1.58
N VAL A 3 -3.92 6.53 0.47
CA VAL A 3 -4.61 7.80 0.17
C VAL A 3 -6.12 7.64 0.05
N ALA A 4 -6.61 6.55 -0.56
CA ALA A 4 -8.05 6.30 -0.70
C ALA A 4 -8.71 6.01 0.65
N VAL A 5 -8.01 5.29 1.53
CA VAL A 5 -8.47 5.07 2.92
C VAL A 5 -8.50 6.38 3.70
N ALA A 6 -7.43 7.20 3.60
CA ALA A 6 -7.37 8.50 4.26
C ALA A 6 -8.43 9.48 3.72
N ALA A 7 -8.75 9.42 2.42
CA ALA A 7 -9.77 10.23 1.77
C ALA A 7 -11.20 9.68 1.96
N GLY A 8 -11.38 8.54 2.63
CA GLY A 8 -12.68 7.92 2.86
C GLY A 8 -13.33 7.31 1.60
N THR A 9 -12.59 7.19 0.49
CA THR A 9 -13.09 6.59 -0.76
C THR A 9 -12.89 5.07 -0.82
N LEU A 10 -12.15 4.51 0.14
CA LEU A 10 -12.01 3.08 0.36
C LEU A 10 -12.17 2.77 1.85
N VAL A 11 -13.14 1.91 2.19
CA VAL A 11 -13.27 1.34 3.54
C VAL A 11 -12.59 -0.03 3.54
N PRO A 12 -11.53 -0.24 4.33
CA PRO A 12 -10.87 -1.54 4.41
C PRO A 12 -11.70 -2.54 5.23
N ASP A 13 -11.72 -3.80 4.80
CA ASP A 13 -12.37 -4.91 5.51
C ASP A 13 -11.69 -5.23 6.85
N LEU A 14 -10.36 -5.09 6.91
CA LEU A 14 -9.56 -5.32 8.11
C LEU A 14 -8.40 -4.33 8.16
N ALA A 15 -8.44 -3.45 9.15
CA ALA A 15 -7.39 -2.45 9.35
C ALA A 15 -7.22 -2.07 10.84
N PRO A 16 -6.60 -2.94 11.66
CA PRO A 16 -6.36 -2.65 13.07
C PRO A 16 -5.44 -1.43 13.23
N VAL A 17 -5.61 -0.72 14.35
CA VAL A 17 -4.66 0.31 14.79
C VAL A 17 -3.68 -0.35 15.74
N VAL A 18 -2.39 -0.34 15.39
CA VAL A 18 -1.34 -1.07 16.10
C VAL A 18 -0.10 -0.19 16.33
N ASP A 19 0.77 -0.62 17.24
CA ASP A 19 2.10 -0.03 17.36
C ASP A 19 2.95 -0.42 16.15
N VAL A 20 3.61 0.58 15.56
CA VAL A 20 4.44 0.43 14.37
C VAL A 20 5.76 1.15 14.58
N LYS A 21 6.86 0.48 14.25
CA LYS A 21 8.21 1.05 14.33
C LYS A 21 8.92 0.86 13.01
N VAL A 22 9.77 1.81 12.65
CA VAL A 22 10.73 1.64 11.55
C VAL A 22 12.06 1.26 12.17
N ASP A 23 12.67 0.18 11.69
CA ASP A 23 14.04 -0.16 12.07
C ASP A 23 15.00 0.87 11.47
N THR A 24 15.59 1.71 12.31
CA THR A 24 16.58 2.72 11.92
C THR A 24 18.01 2.32 12.26
N SER A 25 18.25 1.06 12.65
CA SER A 25 19.59 0.54 12.92
C SER A 25 20.42 0.41 11.63
N ASP A 26 21.71 0.12 11.74
CA ASP A 26 22.58 -0.17 10.59
C ASP A 26 22.62 -1.66 10.21
N GLY A 27 21.67 -2.46 10.72
CA GLY A 27 21.54 -3.88 10.41
C GLY A 27 20.87 -4.15 9.05
N ILE A 28 20.77 -5.43 8.69
CA ILE A 28 20.09 -5.88 7.46
C ILE A 28 18.60 -5.49 7.39
N GLY A 29 17.99 -5.23 8.55
CA GLY A 29 16.59 -4.81 8.69
C GLY A 29 16.36 -3.32 8.51
N ARG A 30 17.42 -2.51 8.29
CA ARG A 30 17.29 -1.06 8.17
C ARG A 30 16.23 -0.65 7.14
N GLY A 31 15.30 0.19 7.58
CA GLY A 31 14.16 0.66 6.78
C GLY A 31 12.94 -0.25 6.83
N GLN A 32 13.01 -1.41 7.49
CA GLN A 32 11.86 -2.28 7.66
C GLN A 32 10.79 -1.62 8.54
N THR A 33 9.54 -1.69 8.09
CA THR A 33 8.37 -1.35 8.90
C THR A 33 7.94 -2.58 9.70
N VAL A 34 8.00 -2.50 11.02
CA VAL A 34 7.66 -3.57 11.96
C VAL A 34 6.33 -3.21 12.64
N CYS A 35 5.30 -4.00 12.37
CA CYS A 35 3.96 -3.82 12.94
C CYS A 35 3.67 -4.89 14.00
N ASP A 36 3.18 -4.52 15.18
CA ASP A 36 2.75 -5.49 16.19
C ASP A 36 1.38 -6.08 15.87
N LEU A 37 1.38 -7.10 15.01
CA LEU A 37 0.17 -7.81 14.59
C LEU A 37 -0.15 -9.04 15.45
N ARG A 38 0.59 -9.28 16.53
CA ARG A 38 0.40 -10.47 17.40
C ARG A 38 -1.00 -10.52 18.01
N GLY A 39 -1.65 -9.37 18.16
CA GLY A 39 -3.06 -9.26 18.57
C GLY A 39 -4.06 -9.97 17.64
N MET A 40 -3.68 -10.38 16.43
CA MET A 40 -4.55 -11.07 15.48
C MET A 40 -5.22 -12.33 16.06
N TYR A 41 -4.53 -13.04 16.97
CA TYR A 41 -5.05 -14.25 17.61
C TYR A 41 -6.09 -13.99 18.71
N MET A 42 -6.26 -12.72 19.10
CA MET A 42 -7.20 -12.26 20.13
C MET A 42 -8.19 -11.22 19.58
N GLY A 43 -8.32 -11.11 18.25
CA GLY A 43 -9.24 -10.16 17.62
C GLY A 43 -8.78 -8.70 17.63
N PHE A 44 -7.47 -8.45 17.67
CA PHE A 44 -6.84 -7.12 17.69
C PHE A 44 -7.29 -6.24 18.88
N PRO A 45 -6.97 -6.62 20.13
CA PRO A 45 -7.23 -5.77 21.28
C PRO A 45 -6.46 -4.45 21.19
N ALA A 46 -6.91 -3.43 21.92
CA ALA A 46 -6.18 -2.17 22.03
C ALA A 46 -4.76 -2.41 22.57
N GLN A 47 -3.78 -1.77 21.95
CA GLN A 47 -2.37 -1.84 22.33
C GLN A 47 -1.92 -0.48 22.83
N ASP A 48 -1.06 -0.47 23.85
CA ASP A 48 -0.39 0.77 24.27
C ASP A 48 0.58 1.24 23.17
N GLY A 49 0.63 2.56 22.94
CA GLY A 49 1.43 3.16 21.87
C GLY A 49 0.90 2.96 20.44
N ALA A 50 -0.29 2.36 20.24
CA ALA A 50 -0.86 2.19 18.91
C ALA A 50 -1.16 3.53 18.22
N HIS A 51 -0.62 3.72 17.01
CA HIS A 51 -0.71 5.00 16.30
C HIS A 51 -0.87 4.87 14.79
N CYS A 52 -0.75 3.66 14.22
CA CYS A 52 -0.86 3.43 12.79
C CYS A 52 -2.00 2.47 12.46
N ARG A 53 -2.83 2.84 11.48
CA ARG A 53 -3.83 1.94 10.88
C ARG A 53 -3.16 1.11 9.78
N VAL A 54 -3.04 -0.19 10.01
CA VAL A 54 -2.40 -1.11 9.04
C VAL A 54 -3.48 -1.85 8.28
N VAL A 55 -3.63 -1.58 6.99
CA VAL A 55 -4.62 -2.25 6.13
C VAL A 55 -4.14 -3.65 5.78
N LEU A 56 -4.84 -4.66 6.27
CA LEU A 56 -4.54 -6.08 6.04
C LEU A 56 -5.48 -6.70 5.00
N LYS A 57 -6.69 -6.16 4.87
CA LYS A 57 -7.67 -6.59 3.87
C LYS A 57 -8.48 -5.39 3.38
N ALA A 58 -8.71 -5.35 2.06
CA ALA A 58 -9.52 -4.36 1.38
C ALA A 58 -10.41 -5.05 0.34
N ASP A 59 -11.40 -4.32 -0.17
CA ASP A 59 -12.28 -4.79 -1.25
C ASP A 59 -11.45 -5.23 -2.48
N PRO A 60 -11.59 -6.48 -2.96
CA PRO A 60 -10.87 -6.96 -4.14
C PRO A 60 -11.20 -6.17 -5.42
N HIS A 61 -12.35 -5.50 -5.50
CA HIS A 61 -12.75 -4.68 -6.65
C HIS A 61 -12.24 -3.23 -6.57
N PHE A 62 -11.46 -2.87 -5.55
CA PHE A 62 -10.89 -1.52 -5.45
C PHE A 62 -10.03 -1.15 -6.67
N ALA A 63 -9.42 -2.14 -7.33
CA ALA A 63 -8.64 -1.94 -8.56
C ALA A 63 -9.46 -1.26 -9.66
N ASP A 64 -10.73 -1.65 -9.85
CA ASP A 64 -11.60 -1.10 -10.90
C ASP A 64 -11.86 0.40 -10.67
N GLN A 65 -12.04 0.79 -9.41
CA GLN A 65 -12.21 2.20 -9.04
C GLN A 65 -10.93 2.99 -9.33
N VAL A 66 -9.76 2.44 -9.03
CA VAL A 66 -8.48 3.10 -9.33
C VAL A 66 -8.30 3.27 -10.84
N VAL A 67 -8.58 2.22 -11.62
CA VAL A 67 -8.50 2.27 -13.09
C VAL A 67 -9.44 3.35 -13.63
N ALA A 68 -10.71 3.36 -13.20
CA ALA A 68 -11.67 4.37 -13.64
C ALA A 68 -11.20 5.80 -13.34
N ARG A 69 -10.57 6.03 -12.16
CA ARG A 69 -10.01 7.34 -11.80
C ARG A 69 -8.79 7.73 -12.62
N ILE A 70 -7.91 6.77 -12.93
CA ILE A 70 -6.73 7.03 -13.77
C ILE A 70 -7.18 7.37 -15.19
N VAL A 71 -8.09 6.59 -15.77
CA VAL A 71 -8.62 6.84 -17.12
C VAL A 71 -9.33 8.20 -17.20
N ALA A 72 -10.09 8.57 -16.16
CA ALA A 72 -10.75 9.87 -16.09
C ALA A 72 -9.79 11.06 -15.94
N ALA A 73 -8.53 10.84 -15.54
CA ALA A 73 -7.56 11.92 -15.36
C ALA A 73 -7.03 12.51 -16.68
N GLY A 74 -7.25 11.83 -17.81
CA GLY A 74 -6.80 12.24 -19.14
C GLY A 74 -5.39 11.78 -19.48
N ASP A 75 -4.79 12.37 -20.52
CA ASP A 75 -3.49 11.99 -21.03
C ASP A 75 -2.36 12.25 -20.02
N ALA A 76 -1.37 11.35 -20.00
CA ALA A 76 -0.19 11.49 -19.17
C ALA A 76 0.56 12.79 -19.53
N ARG A 77 0.92 13.56 -18.51
CA ARG A 77 1.72 14.80 -18.68
C ARG A 77 3.23 14.53 -18.78
N ILE A 78 3.62 13.27 -18.69
CA ILE A 78 4.99 12.80 -18.85
C ILE A 78 4.97 11.69 -19.89
N ASP A 79 6.07 11.55 -20.63
CA ASP A 79 6.24 10.42 -21.54
C ASP A 79 6.36 9.13 -20.74
N VAL A 80 5.39 8.23 -20.95
CA VAL A 80 5.33 6.88 -20.36
C VAL A 80 5.59 5.80 -21.40
N SER A 81 6.04 6.17 -22.60
CA SER A 81 6.49 5.18 -23.57
C SER A 81 7.63 4.37 -22.98
N MET A 82 7.52 3.04 -23.05
CA MET A 82 8.64 2.17 -22.76
C MET A 82 9.73 2.46 -23.79
N PRO A 83 11.03 2.52 -23.41
CA PRO A 83 12.09 2.56 -24.41
C PRO A 83 11.88 1.34 -25.32
N ALA A 84 11.79 1.59 -26.62
CA ALA A 84 11.56 0.55 -27.60
C ALA A 84 12.56 -0.57 -27.36
N GLU A 85 12.06 -1.77 -27.04
CA GLU A 85 12.86 -2.97 -26.99
C GLU A 85 13.54 -3.09 -28.35
N SER A 86 14.88 -3.03 -28.37
CA SER A 86 15.68 -3.06 -29.59
C SER A 86 15.41 -4.35 -30.36
N ALA A 87 14.43 -4.31 -31.25
CA ALA A 87 14.12 -5.36 -32.20
C ALA A 87 15.16 -5.33 -33.32
N GLU A 88 16.42 -5.65 -33.01
CA GLU A 88 17.41 -5.93 -34.04
C GLU A 88 18.51 -6.87 -33.52
N ALA A 89 18.22 -8.17 -33.57
CA ALA A 89 19.24 -9.19 -33.66
C ALA A 89 18.71 -10.36 -34.50
N GLY A 90 19.24 -10.51 -35.72
CA GLY A 90 19.13 -11.74 -36.49
C GLY A 90 18.43 -11.59 -37.84
N ARG A 91 19.11 -10.96 -38.80
CA ARG A 91 19.05 -11.38 -40.20
C ARG A 91 20.46 -11.66 -40.69
#